data_AF-A0A2S8WNY4-F1
#
_entry.id   AF-A0A2S8WNY4-F1
#
_cell.length_a   1.000
_cell.length_b   1.000
_cell.length_c   1.000
_cell.angle_alpha   90.00
_cell.angle_beta   90.00
_cell.angle_gamma   90.00
#
_symmetry.space_group_name_H-M   'P 1'
#
loop_
_entity.id
_entity.type
_entity.pdbx_description
1 polymer ?
#
loop_
_entity_poly.entity_id
_entity_poly.type
_entity_poly.pdbx_seq_one_letter_code
_entity_poly.pdbx_strand_id
1 'polypeptide(L)'
;MTRQGQDRNSARVRDLLASKALPEPNSPEHAGTIANIGFGDSKTNVRFKTGPAISGPIDDDTTERNWPNSLKVGYAAGAYDLFHIGHLNILRAAKQRCDFLIAGVVSDEMCELSKGIKPFIPEDERLEIVRSISYVDEAVIESLPDKLDTWKMLRFTVFFKGEDWRETPRGIDLENRFHGVGVEVEYFPYTLRTSSTKLRLALENFDRLSHRQ
;
A
#
# COMPACT_ATOMS: atom_id res chain seq x y z
N MET A 1 -46.45 13.68 -15.36
CA MET A 1 -45.86 13.62 -16.71
C MET A 1 -44.34 13.72 -16.59
N THR A 2 -43.64 12.63 -16.98
CA THR A 2 -42.26 12.49 -17.50
C THR A 2 -41.11 13.27 -16.83
N ARG A 3 -40.10 12.62 -16.21
CA ARG A 3 -38.92 11.90 -16.80
C ARG A 3 -38.13 12.83 -17.75
N GLN A 4 -36.81 12.98 -17.72
CA GLN A 4 -35.74 12.00 -17.58
C GLN A 4 -34.38 12.73 -17.67
N GLY A 5 -33.33 12.20 -17.03
CA GLY A 5 -31.97 12.29 -17.57
C GLY A 5 -30.91 12.85 -16.65
N GLN A 6 -30.29 12.00 -15.82
CA GLN A 6 -28.84 11.81 -15.71
C GLN A 6 -28.53 10.94 -14.48
N ASP A 7 -28.65 9.62 -14.65
CA ASP A 7 -27.96 8.68 -13.75
C ASP A 7 -27.71 7.35 -14.46
N ARG A 8 -26.90 7.39 -15.53
CA ARG A 8 -26.52 6.19 -16.32
C ARG A 8 -25.12 5.66 -16.01
N ASN A 9 -24.35 6.29 -15.13
CA ASN A 9 -23.01 5.83 -14.76
C ASN A 9 -22.95 5.06 -13.43
N SER A 10 -23.92 5.25 -12.51
CA SER A 10 -23.94 4.54 -11.22
C SER A 10 -24.49 3.12 -11.30
N ALA A 11 -25.21 2.77 -12.38
CA ALA A 11 -25.77 1.43 -12.58
C ALA A 11 -24.77 0.44 -13.21
N ARG A 12 -23.81 0.91 -14.02
CA ARG A 12 -22.89 0.04 -14.77
C ARG A 12 -21.72 -0.50 -13.93
N VAL A 13 -21.41 0.16 -12.81
CA VAL A 13 -20.41 -0.30 -11.83
C VAL A 13 -21.00 -1.37 -10.90
N ARG A 14 -22.32 -1.35 -10.65
CA ARG A 14 -23.00 -2.32 -9.79
C ARG A 14 -23.15 -3.70 -10.46
N ASP A 15 -23.41 -3.74 -11.76
CA ASP A 15 -23.58 -5.01 -12.47
C ASP A 15 -22.25 -5.76 -12.74
N LEU A 16 -21.11 -5.07 -12.74
CA LEU A 16 -19.80 -5.71 -12.96
C LEU A 16 -19.22 -6.39 -11.70
N LEU A 17 -19.77 -6.06 -10.52
CA LEU A 17 -19.36 -6.64 -9.23
C LEU A 17 -20.32 -7.75 -8.74
N ALA A 18 -21.48 -7.92 -9.37
CA ALA A 18 -22.51 -8.87 -8.96
C ALA A 18 -22.38 -10.29 -9.55
N SER A 19 -21.43 -10.55 -10.47
CA SER A 19 -21.36 -11.85 -11.19
C SER A 19 -20.23 -12.79 -10.74
N LYS A 20 -19.65 -12.61 -9.55
CA LYS A 20 -18.76 -13.61 -8.93
C LYS A 20 -19.16 -13.80 -7.47
N ALA A 21 -20.23 -14.57 -7.26
CA ALA A 21 -20.53 -15.12 -5.94
C ALA A 21 -19.32 -15.94 -5.46
N LEU A 22 -18.67 -15.46 -4.41
CA LEU A 22 -17.68 -16.24 -3.65
C LEU A 22 -18.43 -17.27 -2.81
N PRO A 23 -17.92 -18.50 -2.65
CA PRO A 23 -18.55 -19.49 -1.77
C PRO A 23 -18.43 -19.06 -0.30
N GLU A 24 -19.52 -19.21 0.44
CA GLU A 24 -19.60 -19.02 1.90
C GLU A 24 -18.53 -19.85 2.65
N PRO A 25 -17.80 -19.28 3.62
CA PRO A 25 -16.77 -20.01 4.35
C PRO A 25 -17.36 -20.88 5.46
N ASN A 26 -17.22 -22.20 5.31
CA ASN A 26 -17.29 -23.13 6.44
C ASN A 26 -16.13 -22.85 7.40
N SER A 27 -16.45 -22.59 8.68
CA SER A 27 -15.49 -22.62 9.80
C SER A 27 -14.92 -24.05 9.97
N PRO A 28 -13.67 -24.26 10.46
CA PRO A 28 -13.02 -23.52 11.56
C PRO A 28 -11.57 -23.05 11.31
N GLU A 29 -11.21 -22.00 12.06
CA GLU A 29 -9.90 -21.59 12.58
C GLU A 29 -8.63 -21.74 11.69
N HIS A 30 -8.10 -20.58 11.26
CA HIS A 30 -6.74 -20.34 10.75
C HIS A 30 -6.34 -20.95 9.37
N ALA A 31 -7.26 -21.14 8.45
CA ALA A 31 -6.93 -21.47 7.05
C ALA A 31 -6.72 -20.19 6.21
N GLY A 32 -5.45 -19.84 5.94
CA GLY A 32 -5.12 -18.72 5.04
C GLY A 32 -5.65 -18.93 3.62
N THR A 33 -6.06 -17.84 2.95
CA THR A 33 -6.56 -17.88 1.57
C THR A 33 -5.44 -18.30 0.61
N ILE A 34 -5.69 -19.35 -0.16
CA ILE A 34 -4.82 -19.78 -1.26
C ILE A 34 -5.44 -19.21 -2.54
N ALA A 35 -4.75 -18.28 -3.22
CA ALA A 35 -5.11 -17.90 -4.57
C ALA A 35 -4.12 -18.54 -5.56
N ASN A 36 -4.66 -19.15 -6.61
CA ASN A 36 -3.87 -19.67 -7.72
C ASN A 36 -3.62 -18.51 -8.68
N ILE A 37 -2.40 -17.98 -8.69
CA ILE A 37 -1.97 -16.96 -9.65
C ILE A 37 -1.27 -17.70 -10.81
N GLY A 38 -1.89 -17.69 -11.99
CA GLY A 38 -1.32 -18.33 -13.16
C GLY A 38 -0.37 -17.40 -13.90
N PHE A 39 0.91 -17.78 -13.99
CA PHE A 39 1.87 -17.22 -14.94
C PHE A 39 2.48 -18.38 -15.73
N GLY A 40 2.03 -18.59 -16.98
CA GLY A 40 2.46 -19.72 -17.81
C GLY A 40 2.08 -21.10 -17.25
N ASP A 41 2.74 -22.16 -17.75
CA ASP A 41 2.47 -23.57 -17.42
C ASP A 41 2.85 -23.99 -15.98
N SER A 42 3.40 -23.08 -15.18
CA SER A 42 3.74 -23.33 -13.78
C SER A 42 2.74 -22.66 -12.84
N LYS A 43 1.96 -23.47 -12.11
CA LYS A 43 1.11 -22.99 -11.00
C LYS A 43 1.96 -22.85 -9.74
N THR A 44 2.15 -21.62 -9.26
CA THR A 44 2.73 -21.34 -7.95
C THR A 44 1.62 -21.03 -6.94
N ASN A 45 1.56 -21.78 -5.85
CA ASN A 45 0.64 -21.51 -4.75
C ASN A 45 1.24 -20.39 -3.88
N VAL A 46 0.64 -19.20 -3.89
CA VAL A 46 0.99 -18.13 -2.95
C VAL A 46 0.01 -18.18 -1.78
N ARG A 47 0.56 -18.34 -0.56
CA ARG A 47 -0.23 -18.32 0.68
C ARG A 47 -0.33 -16.88 1.16
N PHE A 48 -1.53 -16.31 1.10
CA PHE A 48 -1.80 -14.98 1.63
C PHE A 48 -1.96 -15.06 3.14
N LYS A 49 -1.25 -14.20 3.87
CA LYS A 49 -1.49 -14.00 5.29
C LYS A 49 -2.73 -13.12 5.41
N THR A 50 -3.86 -13.68 5.80
CA THR A 50 -4.96 -12.87 6.31
C THR A 50 -4.52 -12.34 7.67
N GLY A 51 -4.60 -11.02 7.88
CA GLY A 51 -4.41 -10.44 9.20
C GLY A 51 -5.42 -10.95 10.22
N PRO A 52 -5.27 -10.61 11.51
CA PRO A 52 -6.25 -11.00 12.52
C PRO A 52 -7.64 -10.55 12.07
N ALA A 53 -8.64 -11.41 12.30
CA ALA A 53 -10.03 -11.05 12.05
C ALA A 53 -10.32 -9.74 12.79
N ILE A 54 -10.75 -8.71 12.05
CA ILE A 54 -11.24 -7.47 12.64
C ILE A 54 -12.38 -7.83 13.60
N SER A 55 -12.10 -7.79 14.90
CA SER A 55 -13.12 -8.11 15.90
C SER A 55 -13.98 -6.88 16.13
N GLY A 56 -15.09 -6.80 15.42
CA GLY A 56 -16.11 -5.77 15.59
C GLY A 56 -17.22 -5.93 14.54
N PRO A 57 -18.48 -5.57 14.86
CA PRO A 57 -19.50 -5.46 13.84
C PRO A 57 -19.03 -4.47 12.76
N ILE A 58 -19.17 -4.85 11.49
CA ILE A 58 -19.09 -3.91 10.38
C ILE A 58 -20.42 -3.14 10.43
N ASP A 59 -20.52 -2.19 11.37
CA ASP A 59 -21.63 -1.25 11.41
C ASP A 59 -21.43 -0.24 10.26
N ASP A 60 -22.44 -0.12 9.40
CA ASP A 60 -22.50 0.54 8.09
C ASP A 60 -22.31 2.07 8.10
N ASP A 61 -21.51 2.65 9.01
CA ASP A 61 -21.25 4.11 9.01
C ASP A 61 -19.91 4.56 9.64
N THR A 62 -19.09 3.66 10.18
CA THR A 62 -17.76 4.01 10.74
C THR A 62 -16.66 3.08 10.24
N THR A 63 -16.02 3.47 9.14
CA THR A 63 -14.86 2.79 8.51
C THR A 63 -13.55 2.91 9.31
N GLU A 64 -13.58 2.82 10.64
CA GLU A 64 -12.37 2.89 11.47
C GLU A 64 -11.96 1.50 11.95
N ARG A 65 -10.71 1.11 11.69
CA ARG A 65 -10.17 -0.16 12.20
C ARG A 65 -9.92 -0.10 13.69
N ASN A 66 -10.32 -1.13 14.42
CA ASN A 66 -9.96 -1.26 15.84
C ASN A 66 -8.93 -2.37 16.03
N TRP A 67 -7.76 -2.03 16.56
CA TRP A 67 -6.68 -2.98 16.86
C TRP A 67 -6.60 -3.23 18.37
N PRO A 68 -6.22 -4.44 18.81
CA PRO A 68 -5.91 -4.66 20.22
C PRO A 68 -4.82 -3.70 20.69
N ASN A 69 -5.00 -3.08 21.87
CA ASN A 69 -4.06 -2.10 22.43
C ASN A 69 -2.62 -2.63 22.61
N SER A 70 -2.44 -3.96 22.66
CA SER A 70 -1.13 -4.61 22.79
C SER A 70 -0.37 -4.78 21.48
N LEU A 71 -1.01 -4.52 20.33
CA LEU A 71 -0.44 -4.79 19.01
C LEU A 71 0.25 -3.55 18.44
N LYS A 72 1.55 -3.65 18.10
CA LYS A 72 2.25 -2.60 17.37
C LYS A 72 1.94 -2.74 15.87
N VAL A 73 1.10 -1.86 15.35
CA VAL A 73 0.69 -1.85 13.94
C VAL A 73 1.54 -0.85 13.17
N GLY A 74 2.35 -1.37 12.26
CA GLY A 74 3.24 -0.60 11.41
C GLY A 74 2.60 -0.16 10.12
N TYR A 75 2.90 1.06 9.69
CA TYR A 75 2.57 1.56 8.37
C TYR A 75 3.81 2.08 7.65
N ALA A 76 4.09 1.51 6.49
CA ALA A 76 5.17 1.96 5.60
C ALA A 76 4.57 2.40 4.27
N ALA A 77 4.62 3.70 3.98
CA ALA A 77 4.08 4.26 2.75
C ALA A 77 5.20 4.52 1.72
N GLY A 78 4.97 4.12 0.47
CA GLY A 78 5.92 4.28 -0.62
C GLY A 78 5.27 4.26 -1.99
N ALA A 79 5.94 4.89 -2.96
CA ALA A 79 5.56 4.72 -4.36
C ALA A 79 5.81 3.28 -4.82
N TYR A 80 6.84 2.61 -4.29
CA TYR A 80 7.19 1.22 -4.65
C TYR A 80 7.41 0.95 -6.15
N ASP A 81 7.64 2.01 -6.92
CA ASP A 81 7.87 1.93 -8.36
C ASP A 81 9.26 1.38 -8.69
N LEU A 82 9.37 0.63 -9.79
CA LEU A 82 10.58 -0.10 -10.19
C LEU A 82 11.18 -0.86 -8.99
N PHE A 83 10.35 -1.71 -8.36
CA PHE A 83 10.63 -2.30 -7.06
C PHE A 83 12.04 -2.91 -6.97
N HIS A 84 12.78 -2.54 -5.92
CA HIS A 84 14.19 -2.88 -5.78
C HIS A 84 14.60 -3.07 -4.31
N ILE A 85 15.85 -3.46 -4.07
CA ILE A 85 16.37 -3.81 -2.73
C ILE A 85 16.16 -2.72 -1.67
N GLY A 86 16.21 -1.43 -2.05
CA GLY A 86 15.90 -0.32 -1.15
C GLY A 86 14.50 -0.41 -0.53
N HIS A 87 13.46 -0.68 -1.34
CA HIS A 87 12.09 -0.87 -0.83
C HIS A 87 12.00 -2.13 0.04
N LEU A 88 12.60 -3.23 -0.40
CA LEU A 88 12.60 -4.48 0.35
C LEU A 88 13.24 -4.34 1.73
N ASN A 89 14.34 -3.59 1.85
CA ASN A 89 15.02 -3.36 3.12
C ASN A 89 14.18 -2.51 4.08
N ILE A 90 13.48 -1.48 3.59
CA ILE A 90 12.54 -0.70 4.40
C ILE A 90 11.42 -1.58 4.93
N LEU A 91 10.78 -2.38 4.07
CA LEU A 91 9.70 -3.29 4.48
C LEU A 91 10.20 -4.36 5.47
N ARG A 92 11.41 -4.89 5.26
CA ARG A 92 12.05 -5.85 6.18
C ARG A 92 12.30 -5.24 7.55
N ALA A 93 12.87 -4.04 7.59
CA ALA A 93 13.17 -3.34 8.84
C ALA A 93 11.88 -2.93 9.57
N ALA A 94 10.87 -2.45 8.83
CA ALA A 94 9.55 -2.13 9.37
C ALA A 94 8.91 -3.36 10.04
N LYS A 95 8.91 -4.51 9.36
CA LYS A 95 8.32 -5.74 9.91
C LYS A 95 9.04 -6.23 11.17
N GLN A 96 10.33 -5.97 11.32
CA GLN A 96 11.06 -6.32 12.55
C GLN A 96 10.67 -5.46 13.76
N ARG A 97 9.95 -4.36 13.54
CA ARG A 97 9.60 -3.36 14.56
C ARG A 97 8.08 -3.23 14.78
N CYS A 98 7.29 -4.12 14.21
CA CYS A 98 5.85 -4.17 14.41
C CYS A 98 5.34 -5.61 14.34
N ASP A 99 4.20 -5.84 14.97
CA ASP A 99 3.54 -7.15 14.95
C ASP A 99 2.78 -7.36 13.64
N PHE A 100 2.24 -6.27 13.07
CA PHE A 100 1.49 -6.26 11.82
C PHE A 100 1.95 -5.09 10.94
N LEU A 101 2.43 -5.38 9.72
CA LEU A 101 2.88 -4.37 8.77
C LEU A 101 1.88 -4.17 7.63
N ILE A 102 1.36 -2.95 7.55
CA ILE A 102 0.59 -2.44 6.43
C ILE A 102 1.54 -1.64 5.51
N ALA A 103 1.61 -2.03 4.23
CA ALA A 103 2.31 -1.27 3.21
C ALA A 103 1.32 -0.40 2.40
N GLY A 104 1.51 0.92 2.47
CA GLY A 104 0.74 1.89 1.71
C GLY A 104 1.36 2.14 0.34
N VAL A 105 0.75 1.59 -0.71
CA VAL A 105 1.17 1.81 -2.09
C VAL A 105 0.56 3.12 -2.58
N VAL A 106 1.37 4.17 -2.62
CA VAL A 106 0.91 5.50 -3.04
C VAL A 106 0.37 5.41 -4.47
N SER A 107 -0.84 5.90 -4.66
CA SER A 107 -1.51 5.94 -5.97
C SER A 107 -0.70 6.70 -7.02
N ASP A 108 -0.97 6.43 -8.29
CA ASP A 108 -0.35 7.13 -9.41
C ASP A 108 -0.61 8.64 -9.33
N GLU A 109 -1.86 9.01 -9.05
CA GLU A 109 -2.34 10.39 -8.92
C GLU A 109 -1.62 11.12 -7.78
N MET A 110 -1.46 10.47 -6.61
CA MET A 110 -0.76 11.06 -5.48
C MET A 110 0.75 11.15 -5.71
N CYS A 111 1.35 10.22 -6.44
CA CYS A 111 2.76 10.32 -6.84
C CYS A 111 2.99 11.53 -7.76
N GLU A 112 2.11 11.72 -8.75
CA GLU A 112 2.16 12.87 -9.65
C GLU A 112 1.94 14.19 -8.89
N LEU A 113 0.94 14.26 -8.02
CA LEU A 113 0.66 15.45 -7.21
C LEU A 113 1.82 15.82 -6.26
N SER A 114 2.44 14.82 -5.63
CA SER A 114 3.44 15.05 -4.58
C SER A 114 4.88 15.20 -5.07
N LYS A 115 5.21 14.61 -6.23
CA LYS A 115 6.57 14.55 -6.77
C LYS A 115 6.68 15.03 -8.22
N GLY A 116 5.58 15.32 -8.90
CA GLY A 116 5.56 15.69 -10.32
C GLY A 116 5.95 14.56 -11.27
N ILE A 117 5.98 13.31 -10.78
CA ILE A 117 6.41 12.14 -11.54
C ILE A 117 5.40 11.02 -11.34
N LYS A 118 4.75 10.62 -12.43
CA LYS A 118 3.94 9.41 -12.45
C LYS A 118 4.84 8.16 -12.36
N PRO A 119 4.47 7.14 -11.57
CA PRO A 119 5.16 5.85 -11.56
C PRO A 119 5.23 5.23 -12.97
N PHE A 120 6.29 4.47 -13.24
CA PHE A 120 6.39 3.70 -14.48
C PHE A 120 5.47 2.47 -14.42
N ILE A 121 5.47 1.77 -13.29
CA ILE A 121 4.61 0.63 -13.03
C ILE A 121 3.27 1.14 -12.47
N PRO A 122 2.11 0.79 -13.06
CA PRO A 122 0.79 1.15 -12.56
C PRO A 122 0.55 0.71 -11.10
N GLU A 123 -0.34 1.42 -10.41
CA GLU A 123 -0.58 1.20 -8.97
C GLU A 123 -1.10 -0.18 -8.59
N ASP A 124 -1.91 -0.82 -9.44
CA ASP A 124 -2.44 -2.17 -9.25
C ASP A 124 -1.34 -3.24 -9.36
N GLU A 125 -0.43 -3.09 -10.34
CA GLU A 125 0.74 -3.94 -10.47
C GLU A 125 1.71 -3.77 -9.29
N ARG A 126 1.96 -2.52 -8.86
CA ARG A 126 2.78 -2.24 -7.67
C ARG A 126 2.16 -2.82 -6.42
N LEU A 127 0.84 -2.75 -6.28
CA LEU A 127 0.09 -3.37 -5.19
C LEU A 127 0.33 -4.87 -5.15
N GLU A 128 0.20 -5.56 -6.28
CA GLU A 128 0.41 -7.01 -6.35
C GLU A 128 1.85 -7.43 -6.00
N ILE A 129 2.84 -6.66 -6.48
CA ILE A 129 4.25 -6.87 -6.11
C ILE A 129 4.43 -6.74 -4.59
N VAL A 130 3.92 -5.67 -3.99
CA VAL A 130 4.09 -5.38 -2.56
C VAL A 130 3.33 -6.38 -1.69
N ARG A 131 2.13 -6.80 -2.10
CA ARG A 131 1.35 -7.87 -1.43
C ARG A 131 2.08 -9.21 -1.40
N SER A 132 2.92 -9.47 -2.40
CA SER A 132 3.69 -10.71 -2.51
C SER A 132 4.96 -10.72 -1.64
N ILE A 133 5.30 -9.62 -0.97
CA ILE A 133 6.50 -9.53 -0.13
C ILE A 133 6.25 -10.19 1.23
N SER A 134 7.09 -11.16 1.60
CA SER A 134 6.94 -11.97 2.82
C SER A 134 6.87 -11.20 4.15
N TYR A 135 7.38 -9.96 4.15
CA TYR A 135 7.42 -9.06 5.31
C TYR A 135 6.15 -8.20 5.44
N VAL A 136 5.34 -8.13 4.40
CA VAL A 136 4.11 -7.34 4.36
C VAL A 136 2.96 -8.26 4.78
N ASP A 137 2.21 -7.85 5.80
CA ASP A 137 1.02 -8.60 6.21
C ASP A 137 -0.21 -8.11 5.44
N GLU A 138 -0.24 -6.82 5.08
CA GLU A 138 -1.27 -6.24 4.23
C GLU A 138 -0.70 -5.14 3.34
N ALA A 139 -1.17 -5.05 2.09
CA ALA A 139 -0.91 -3.88 1.26
C ALA A 139 -2.21 -3.26 0.76
N VAL A 140 -2.24 -1.93 0.77
CA VAL A 140 -3.39 -1.09 0.40
C VAL A 140 -2.95 0.02 -0.54
N ILE A 141 -3.85 0.51 -1.38
CA ILE A 141 -3.62 1.74 -2.13
C ILE A 141 -3.79 2.94 -1.18
N GLU A 142 -2.83 3.84 -1.22
CA GLU A 142 -2.89 5.12 -0.53
C GLU A 142 -3.21 6.24 -1.52
N SER A 143 -4.48 6.62 -1.56
CA SER A 143 -5.03 7.67 -2.43
C SER A 143 -5.33 8.98 -1.68
N LEU A 144 -5.30 8.96 -0.34
CA LEU A 144 -5.61 10.15 0.45
C LEU A 144 -4.42 11.13 0.47
N PRO A 145 -4.69 12.44 0.32
CA PRO A 145 -3.63 13.45 0.33
C PRO A 145 -3.03 13.65 1.72
N ASP A 146 -3.84 13.48 2.76
CA ASP A 146 -3.44 13.67 4.14
C ASP A 146 -3.18 12.33 4.84
N LYS A 147 -1.99 12.22 5.45
CA LYS A 147 -1.59 11.04 6.21
C LYS A 147 -2.42 10.83 7.47
N LEU A 148 -2.99 11.89 8.05
CA LEU A 148 -3.91 11.72 9.19
C LEU A 148 -5.23 11.06 8.78
N ASP A 149 -5.71 11.28 7.55
CA ASP A 149 -6.92 10.61 7.07
C ASP A 149 -6.65 9.13 6.79
N THR A 150 -5.49 8.81 6.21
CA THR A 150 -5.00 7.42 6.12
C THR A 150 -4.93 6.76 7.51
N TRP A 151 -4.44 7.49 8.51
CA TRP A 151 -4.39 6.99 9.89
C TRP A 151 -5.78 6.77 10.49
N LYS A 152 -6.78 7.63 10.25
CA LYS A 152 -8.15 7.41 10.76
C LYS A 152 -8.72 6.08 10.27
N MET A 153 -8.46 5.72 9.02
CA MET A 153 -8.91 4.45 8.44
C MET A 153 -8.11 3.24 8.98
N LEU A 154 -6.78 3.34 8.97
CA LEU A 154 -5.91 2.19 9.20
C LEU A 154 -5.50 2.00 10.66
N ARG A 155 -5.54 3.07 11.45
CA ARG A 155 -5.27 3.10 12.90
C ARG A 155 -3.93 2.47 13.28
N PHE A 156 -2.91 2.67 12.44
CA PHE A 156 -1.54 2.24 12.72
C PHE A 156 -0.96 3.02 13.92
N THR A 157 -0.04 2.40 14.64
CA THR A 157 0.59 2.95 15.85
C THR A 157 2.02 3.44 15.60
N VAL A 158 2.68 2.94 14.55
CA VAL A 158 4.01 3.39 14.14
C VAL A 158 4.06 3.62 12.63
N PHE A 159 4.64 4.75 12.24
CA PHE A 159 4.87 5.14 10.87
C PHE A 159 6.35 5.00 10.51
N PHE A 160 6.63 4.27 9.43
CA PHE A 160 8.00 4.00 8.97
C PHE A 160 8.34 4.81 7.72
N LYS A 161 9.53 5.43 7.72
CA LYS A 161 10.04 6.22 6.59
C LYS A 161 11.56 6.08 6.44
N GLY A 162 12.10 6.47 5.29
CA GLY A 162 13.54 6.70 5.12
C GLY A 162 13.99 8.00 5.80
N GLU A 163 15.25 8.03 6.24
CA GLU A 163 15.88 9.19 6.90
C GLU A 163 15.94 10.46 6.04
N ASP A 164 15.71 10.35 4.73
CA ASP A 164 15.63 11.48 3.79
C ASP A 164 14.49 12.46 4.11
N TRP A 165 13.54 12.05 4.95
CA TRP A 165 12.47 12.91 5.46
C TRP A 165 12.79 13.58 6.79
N ARG A 166 13.77 13.04 7.54
CA ARG A 166 14.12 13.52 8.87
C ARG A 166 14.58 14.97 8.79
N GLU A 167 14.18 15.80 9.75
CA GLU A 167 14.57 17.21 9.85
C GLU A 167 14.11 18.12 8.69
N THR A 168 13.38 17.59 7.71
CA THR A 168 12.74 18.42 6.69
C THR A 168 11.49 19.11 7.27
N PRO A 169 11.05 20.26 6.75
CA PRO A 169 9.80 20.90 7.20
C PRO A 169 8.59 19.97 7.13
N ARG A 170 8.52 19.12 6.09
CA ARG A 170 7.44 18.13 5.93
C ARG A 170 7.55 16.98 6.94
N GLY A 171 8.77 16.55 7.26
CA GLY A 171 9.00 15.51 8.28
C GLY A 171 8.63 15.99 9.68
N ILE A 172 9.06 17.20 10.05
CA ILE A 172 8.77 17.81 11.35
C ILE A 172 7.25 18.03 11.53
N ASP A 173 6.56 18.56 10.51
CA ASP A 173 5.10 18.71 10.56
C ASP A 173 4.41 17.35 10.75
N LEU A 174 4.81 16.34 9.97
CA LEU A 174 4.24 14.99 10.05
C LEU A 174 4.45 14.36 11.43
N GLU A 175 5.66 14.48 11.99
CA GLU A 175 5.97 14.00 13.34
C GLU A 175 5.09 14.64 14.40
N ASN A 176 4.94 15.97 14.39
CA ASN A 176 4.10 16.68 15.35
C ASN A 176 2.63 16.24 15.25
N ARG A 177 2.12 16.09 14.02
CA ARG A 177 0.74 15.68 13.77
C ARG A 177 0.48 14.24 14.21
N PHE A 178 1.41 13.33 13.94
CA PHE A 178 1.32 11.94 14.39
C PHE A 178 1.48 11.80 15.90
N HIS A 179 2.36 12.57 16.53
CA HIS A 179 2.50 12.59 17.99
C HIS A 179 1.18 13.02 18.66
N GLY A 180 0.47 13.99 18.09
CA GLY A 180 -0.84 14.45 18.59
C GLY A 180 -1.92 13.37 18.61
N VAL A 181 -1.74 12.26 17.89
CA VAL A 181 -2.65 11.12 17.85
C VAL A 181 -2.02 9.81 18.38
N GLY A 182 -0.86 9.91 19.04
CA GLY A 182 -0.17 8.78 19.67
C GLY A 182 0.56 7.86 18.69
N VAL A 183 0.90 8.33 17.50
CA VAL A 183 1.66 7.58 16.49
C VAL A 183 3.14 7.89 16.59
N GLU A 184 3.97 6.85 16.70
CA GLU A 184 5.43 6.94 16.65
C GLU A 184 5.91 7.08 15.20
N VAL A 185 6.99 7.84 14.97
CA VAL A 185 7.65 7.91 13.66
C VAL A 185 9.05 7.31 13.78
N GLU A 186 9.33 6.28 12.99
CA GLU A 186 10.61 5.62 12.95
C GLU A 186 11.27 5.73 11.57
N TYR A 187 12.54 6.15 11.59
CA TYR A 187 13.33 6.35 10.38
C TYR A 187 14.34 5.22 10.16
N PHE A 188 14.51 4.83 8.90
CA PHE A 188 15.54 3.88 8.48
C PHE A 188 16.63 4.55 7.64
N PRO A 189 17.90 4.10 7.76
CA PRO A 189 18.97 4.57 6.92
C PRO A 189 18.66 4.39 5.44
N TYR A 190 18.98 5.41 4.64
CA TYR A 190 18.70 5.36 3.22
C TYR A 190 19.63 4.34 2.54
N THR A 191 19.07 3.41 1.77
CA THR A 191 19.88 2.45 1.01
C THR A 191 20.44 3.13 -0.23
N LEU A 192 21.70 3.60 -0.15
CA LEU A 192 22.32 4.48 -1.16
C LEU A 192 22.54 3.88 -2.55
N ARG A 193 22.54 2.55 -2.71
CA ARG A 193 22.98 1.91 -3.97
C ARG A 193 21.95 2.02 -5.09
N THR A 194 20.73 1.53 -4.88
CA THR A 194 19.70 1.43 -5.94
C THR A 194 18.45 2.21 -5.55
N SER A 195 17.99 3.09 -6.45
CA SER A 195 16.75 3.85 -6.32
C SER A 195 15.99 3.92 -7.65
N SER A 196 14.67 4.10 -7.62
CA SER A 196 13.87 4.27 -8.84
C SER A 196 14.37 5.42 -9.71
N THR A 197 14.87 6.51 -9.11
CA THR A 197 15.50 7.62 -9.84
C THR A 197 16.73 7.15 -10.62
N LYS A 198 17.64 6.38 -9.99
CA LYS A 198 18.82 5.85 -10.68
C LYS A 198 18.46 4.88 -11.80
N LEU A 199 17.44 4.04 -11.59
CA LEU A 199 16.94 3.12 -12.61
C LEU A 199 16.35 3.87 -13.82
N ARG A 200 15.51 4.89 -13.58
CA ARG A 200 14.98 5.75 -14.66
C ARG A 200 16.09 6.45 -15.44
N LEU A 201 17.06 7.05 -14.74
CA LEU A 201 18.22 7.69 -15.39
C LEU A 201 19.05 6.71 -16.23
N ALA A 202 19.20 5.46 -15.77
CA ALA A 202 19.88 4.43 -16.54
C ALA A 202 19.12 4.11 -17.84
N LEU A 203 17.79 3.96 -17.78
CA LEU A 203 16.94 3.72 -18.95
C LEU A 203 16.99 4.88 -19.95
N GLU A 204 16.88 6.12 -19.47
CA GLU A 204 16.99 7.33 -20.31
C GLU A 204 18.35 7.41 -21.01
N ASN A 205 19.43 7.03 -20.31
CA ASN A 205 20.77 7.02 -20.91
C ASN A 205 20.89 5.95 -22.00
N PHE A 206 20.32 4.75 -21.81
CA PHE A 206 20.30 3.72 -22.86
C PHE A 206 19.52 4.19 -24.09
N ASP A 207 18.36 4.80 -23.88
CA ASP A 207 17.53 5.34 -24.96
C ASP A 207 18.30 6.40 -25.78
N ARG A 208 18.95 7.35 -25.11
CA ARG A 208 19.80 8.37 -25.77
C ARG A 208 20.95 7.79 -26.56
N LEU A 209 21.58 6.72 -26.09
CA LEU A 209 22.69 6.07 -26.79
C LEU A 209 22.21 5.31 -28.02
N SER A 210 21.03 4.70 -27.96
CA SER A 210 20.44 3.96 -29.09
C SER A 210 20.06 4.86 -30.28
N HIS A 211 19.71 6.12 -30.01
CA HIS A 211 19.32 7.11 -31.04
C HIS A 211 20.49 7.93 -31.62
N ARG A 212 21.74 7.63 -31.24
CA ARG A 212 22.95 8.30 -31.75
C ARG A 212 23.64 7.54 -32.90
N GLN A 213 23.00 6.52 -33.46
CA GLN A 213 23.50 5.73 -34.60
C GLN A 213 22.84 6.16 -35.91
#